data_AF-C2E5K7-F1
#
_entry.id   AF-C2E5K7-F1
#
_cell.length_a   1.000
_cell.length_b   1.000
_cell.length_c   1.000
_cell.angle_alpha   90.00
_cell.angle_beta   90.00
_cell.angle_gamma   90.00
#
_symmetry.space_group_name_H-M   'P 1'
#
loop_
_entity.id
_entity.type
_entity.pdbx_description
1 polymer ?
#
loop_
_entity_poly.entity_id
_entity_poly.type
_entity_poly.pdbx_seq_one_letter_code
_entity_poly.pdbx_strand_id
1 'polypeptide(L)'
;MTGGINLSEENQKKLFGISAIICIILLTITYFGDLAISNTLINYHSWVGTFCQTFGEFPVYLIFALCGQITMTYAWKGDCEKLLAGPLFVGGLALSLWQSKKYVNEFLGYLYSAQTNLKNGKAIAMANSDSVKGGYAGSMIIMVWLLFFVIFTLLVQWWLKNKTTKQLTRYMKIAILASLTVWFALEVNLTLKDLWGRYRPYELTSGNHEFTN
;
A
#
# COMPACT_ATOMS: atom_id res chain seq x y z
N MET A 1 3.32 -24.21 24.86
CA MET A 1 2.22 -24.64 23.97
C MET A 1 1.35 -23.43 23.69
N THR A 2 1.46 -22.81 22.51
CA THR A 2 0.55 -21.74 22.10
C THR A 2 -0.01 -22.14 20.74
N GLY A 3 -1.25 -22.61 20.77
CA GLY A 3 -2.00 -23.05 19.59
C GLY A 3 -2.15 -21.90 18.62
N GLY A 4 -1.40 -21.95 17.52
CA GLY A 4 -1.84 -21.27 16.31
C GLY A 4 -3.17 -21.88 15.90
N ILE A 5 -4.18 -21.04 15.66
CA ILE A 5 -5.46 -21.49 15.11
C ILE A 5 -5.17 -22.11 13.74
N ASN A 6 -4.99 -23.43 13.71
CA ASN A 6 -4.96 -24.19 12.47
C ASN A 6 -6.41 -24.30 12.03
N LEU A 7 -6.88 -23.28 11.31
CA LEU A 7 -8.17 -23.33 10.63
C LEU A 7 -8.18 -24.57 9.75
N SER A 8 -9.20 -25.42 9.89
CA SER A 8 -9.42 -26.55 8.99
C SER A 8 -9.42 -26.07 7.53
N GLU A 9 -9.04 -26.94 6.60
CA GLU A 9 -9.00 -26.60 5.17
C GLU A 9 -10.36 -26.08 4.68
N GLU A 10 -11.44 -26.64 5.22
CA GLU A 10 -12.81 -26.18 5.02
C GLU A 10 -13.03 -24.74 5.48
N ASN A 11 -12.56 -24.38 6.69
CA ASN A 11 -12.66 -23.02 7.20
C ASN A 11 -11.81 -22.03 6.40
N GLN A 12 -10.65 -22.45 5.88
CA GLN A 12 -9.83 -21.60 5.00
C GLN A 12 -10.54 -21.32 3.67
N LYS A 13 -11.13 -22.36 3.05
CA LYS A 13 -11.93 -22.21 1.82
C LYS A 13 -13.16 -21.34 2.03
N LYS A 14 -13.84 -21.51 3.17
CA LYS A 14 -14.99 -20.70 3.56
C LYS A 14 -14.62 -19.24 3.75
N LEU A 15 -13.55 -18.94 4.49
CA LEU A 15 -13.07 -17.57 4.70
C LEU A 15 -12.61 -16.91 3.39
N PHE A 16 -11.92 -17.66 2.53
CA PHE A 16 -11.55 -17.17 1.20
C PHE A 16 -12.79 -16.85 0.36
N GLY A 17 -13.76 -17.76 0.30
CA GLY A 17 -15.01 -17.57 -0.43
C GLY A 17 -15.79 -16.35 0.07
N ILE A 18 -15.93 -16.22 1.40
CA ILE A 18 -16.57 -15.04 2.01
C ILE A 18 -15.81 -13.76 1.63
N SER A 19 -14.48 -13.76 1.74
CA SER A 19 -13.66 -12.59 1.40
C SER A 19 -13.80 -12.19 -0.08
N ALA A 20 -13.80 -13.18 -0.98
CA ALA A 20 -13.98 -12.96 -2.41
C ALA A 20 -15.38 -12.40 -2.72
N ILE A 21 -16.44 -12.95 -2.11
CA ILE A 21 -17.81 -12.45 -2.25
C ILE A 21 -17.90 -11.01 -1.75
N ILE A 22 -17.34 -10.72 -0.57
CA ILE A 22 -17.31 -9.35 -0.02
C ILE A 22 -16.58 -8.42 -0.98
N CYS A 23 -15.43 -8.82 -1.53
CA CYS A 23 -14.71 -8.00 -2.51
C CYS A 23 -15.56 -7.72 -3.76
N ILE A 24 -16.22 -8.74 -4.32
CA ILE A 24 -17.08 -8.57 -5.50
C ILE A 24 -18.25 -7.63 -5.19
N ILE A 25 -18.89 -7.79 -4.02
CA ILE A 25 -20.00 -6.92 -3.60
C ILE A 25 -19.51 -5.48 -3.45
N LEU A 26 -18.39 -5.26 -2.76
CA LEU A 26 -17.83 -3.91 -2.58
C LEU A 26 -17.42 -3.28 -3.91
N LEU A 27 -16.81 -4.04 -4.82
CA LEU A 27 -16.47 -3.57 -6.17
C LEU A 27 -17.73 -3.21 -6.97
N THR A 28 -18.79 -4.00 -6.84
CA THR A 28 -20.07 -3.72 -7.52
C THR A 28 -20.73 -2.45 -6.97
N ILE A 29 -20.79 -2.32 -5.64
CA ILE A 29 -21.35 -1.13 -4.98
C ILE A 29 -20.56 0.13 -5.37
N THR A 30 -19.23 0.06 -5.34
CA THR A 30 -18.38 1.21 -5.70
C THR A 30 -18.48 1.54 -7.19
N TYR A 31 -18.56 0.55 -8.07
CA TYR A 31 -18.72 0.76 -9.51
C TYR A 31 -20.02 1.51 -9.84
N PHE A 32 -21.16 1.12 -9.27
CA PHE A 32 -22.45 1.77 -9.55
C PHE A 32 -22.73 2.99 -8.66
N GLY A 33 -22.13 3.05 -7.48
CA GLY A 33 -22.34 4.08 -6.47
C GLY A 33 -21.26 5.16 -6.42
N ASP A 34 -20.27 5.13 -7.31
CA ASP A 34 -19.05 5.96 -7.27
C ASP A 34 -19.35 7.45 -6.99
N LEU A 35 -20.26 8.04 -7.78
CA LEU A 35 -20.61 9.46 -7.68
C LEU A 35 -21.36 9.80 -6.38
N ALA A 36 -22.33 8.97 -6.00
CA ALA A 36 -23.12 9.19 -4.79
C ALA A 36 -22.26 9.03 -3.52
N ILE A 37 -21.44 7.98 -3.46
CA ILE A 37 -20.50 7.74 -2.37
C ILE A 37 -19.48 8.88 -2.28
N SER A 38 -18.92 9.32 -3.42
CA SER A 38 -17.97 10.42 -3.45
C SER A 38 -18.58 11.73 -2.94
N ASN A 39 -19.77 12.10 -3.39
CA ASN A 39 -20.44 13.33 -2.94
C ASN A 39 -20.82 13.31 -1.46
N THR A 40 -21.13 12.12 -0.91
CA THR A 40 -21.65 11.98 0.46
C THR A 40 -20.54 11.80 1.50
N LEU A 41 -19.49 11.02 1.19
CA LEU A 41 -18.44 10.65 2.14
C LEU A 41 -17.06 11.25 1.82
N ILE A 42 -16.78 11.53 0.54
CA ILE A 42 -15.44 11.88 0.02
C ILE A 42 -15.48 13.24 -0.71
N ASN A 43 -16.34 14.15 -0.26
CA ASN A 43 -16.31 15.54 -0.74
C ASN A 43 -14.99 16.19 -0.32
N TYR A 44 -14.51 17.19 -1.07
CA TYR A 44 -13.22 17.86 -0.86
C TYR A 44 -13.05 18.49 0.54
N HIS A 45 -14.15 18.74 1.26
CA HIS A 45 -14.13 19.25 2.65
C HIS A 45 -14.15 18.13 3.72
N SER A 46 -14.24 16.86 3.31
CA SER A 46 -14.38 15.72 4.20
C SER A 46 -13.03 15.29 4.80
N TRP A 47 -12.98 15.26 6.13
CA TRP A 47 -11.88 14.65 6.87
C TRP A 47 -11.81 13.13 6.65
N VAL A 48 -12.97 12.48 6.46
CA VAL A 48 -13.04 11.04 6.15
C VAL A 48 -12.44 10.79 4.77
N GLY A 49 -12.78 11.62 3.77
CA GLY A 49 -12.19 11.54 2.44
C GLY A 49 -10.67 11.73 2.46
N THR A 50 -10.19 12.72 3.20
CA THR A 50 -8.75 12.98 3.38
C THR A 50 -8.02 11.79 4.00
N PHE A 51 -8.62 11.17 5.03
CA PHE A 51 -8.06 9.99 5.69
C PHE A 51 -8.01 8.80 4.74
N CYS A 52 -9.13 8.49 4.07
CA CYS A 52 -9.21 7.39 3.11
C CYS A 52 -8.24 7.58 1.94
N GLN A 53 -8.03 8.81 1.48
CA GLN A 53 -7.06 9.12 0.44
C GLN A 53 -5.62 8.92 0.95
N THR A 54 -5.29 9.46 2.12
CA THR A 54 -3.93 9.42 2.68
C THR A 54 -3.49 8.00 3.07
N PHE A 55 -4.39 7.16 3.58
CA PHE A 55 -4.07 5.82 4.05
C PHE A 55 -4.51 4.69 3.10
N GLY A 56 -5.61 4.89 2.37
CA GLY A 56 -6.22 3.87 1.52
C GLY A 56 -5.59 3.73 0.14
N GLU A 57 -4.85 4.75 -0.33
CA GLU A 57 -4.24 4.72 -1.66
C GLU A 57 -2.95 3.88 -1.72
N PHE A 58 -2.30 3.64 -0.57
CA PHE A 58 -0.94 3.09 -0.53
C PHE A 58 -0.69 1.74 0.19
N PRO A 59 -1.68 0.83 0.36
CA PRO A 59 -1.42 -0.48 0.98
C PRO A 59 -0.47 -1.34 0.13
N VAL A 60 -0.36 -1.07 -1.17
CA VAL A 60 0.57 -1.73 -2.10
C VAL A 60 2.01 -1.79 -1.56
N TYR A 61 2.53 -0.69 -1.05
CA TYR A 61 3.90 -0.61 -0.54
C TYR A 61 4.07 -1.43 0.74
N LEU A 62 3.04 -1.46 1.60
CA LEU A 62 3.06 -2.27 2.82
C LEU A 62 3.05 -3.77 2.49
N ILE A 63 2.34 -4.19 1.46
CA ILE A 63 2.34 -5.59 1.00
C ILE A 63 3.74 -5.98 0.55
N PHE A 64 4.40 -5.19 -0.31
CA PHE A 64 5.77 -5.48 -0.71
C PHE A 64 6.76 -5.45 0.45
N ALA A 65 6.59 -4.49 1.38
CA ALA A 65 7.43 -4.40 2.56
C ALA A 65 7.30 -5.64 3.45
N LEU A 66 6.08 -6.14 3.63
CA LEU A 66 5.78 -7.38 4.35
C LEU A 66 6.36 -8.61 3.63
N CYS A 67 6.23 -8.69 2.31
CA CYS A 67 6.86 -9.74 1.50
C CYS A 67 8.38 -9.76 1.71
N GLY A 68 9.02 -8.59 1.72
CA GLY A 68 10.45 -8.47 2.01
C GLY A 68 10.82 -9.01 3.40
N GLN A 69 10.05 -8.67 4.44
CA GLN A 69 10.26 -9.19 5.79
C GLN A 69 10.07 -10.70 5.89
N ILE A 70 9.05 -11.26 5.21
CA ILE A 70 8.82 -12.72 5.15
C ILE A 70 10.01 -13.40 4.47
N THR A 71 10.50 -12.85 3.35
CA THR A 71 11.66 -13.38 2.64
C THR A 71 12.92 -13.38 3.51
N MET A 72 13.17 -12.30 4.26
CA MET A 72 14.28 -12.24 5.22
C MET A 72 14.17 -13.34 6.28
N THR A 73 13.00 -13.50 6.90
CA THR A 73 12.83 -14.51 7.95
C THR A 73 12.90 -15.93 7.40
N TYR A 74 12.39 -16.15 6.18
CA TYR A 74 12.52 -17.43 5.48
C TYR A 74 13.99 -17.74 5.14
N ALA A 75 14.76 -16.76 4.68
CA ALA A 75 16.18 -16.94 4.43
C ALA A 75 16.98 -17.28 5.72
N TRP A 76 16.56 -16.72 6.86
CA TRP A 76 17.25 -16.92 8.14
C TRP A 76 16.85 -18.22 8.87
N LYS A 77 15.55 -18.56 8.87
CA LYS A 77 14.99 -19.68 9.67
C LYS A 77 14.38 -20.81 8.84
N GLY A 78 14.15 -20.58 7.55
CA GLY A 78 13.47 -21.53 6.67
C GLY A 78 14.40 -22.64 6.19
N ASP A 79 13.81 -23.63 5.51
CA ASP A 79 14.54 -24.61 4.72
C ASP A 79 14.96 -23.95 3.40
N CYS A 80 16.01 -23.13 3.46
CA CYS A 80 16.62 -22.49 2.31
C CYS A 80 18.05 -23.02 2.12
N GLU A 81 18.44 -23.24 0.88
CA GLU A 81 19.82 -23.59 0.56
C GLU A 81 20.76 -22.44 0.96
N LYS A 82 21.90 -22.76 1.57
CA LYS A 82 22.83 -21.75 2.13
C LYS A 82 23.31 -20.73 1.09
N LEU A 83 23.47 -21.15 -0.16
CA LEU A 83 23.87 -20.27 -1.27
C LEU A 83 22.78 -19.26 -1.64
N LEU A 84 21.50 -19.63 -1.51
CA LEU A 84 20.36 -18.78 -1.81
C LEU A 84 19.93 -17.90 -0.61
N ALA A 85 20.23 -18.35 0.61
CA ALA A 85 19.86 -17.64 1.84
C ALA A 85 20.43 -16.22 1.90
N GLY A 86 21.71 -16.02 1.55
CA GLY A 86 22.35 -14.70 1.57
C GLY A 86 21.65 -13.69 0.65
N PRO A 87 21.56 -13.97 -0.67
CA PRO A 87 20.86 -13.12 -1.62
C PRO A 87 19.39 -12.87 -1.26
N LEU A 88 18.66 -13.88 -0.79
CA LEU A 88 17.26 -13.72 -0.38
C LEU A 88 17.12 -12.80 0.83
N PHE A 89 18.01 -12.92 1.82
CA PHE A 89 17.99 -12.03 2.97
C PHE A 89 18.25 -10.58 2.57
N VAL A 90 19.30 -10.33 1.78
CA VAL A 90 19.66 -8.99 1.30
C VAL A 90 18.56 -8.41 0.41
N GLY A 91 18.03 -9.21 -0.53
CA GLY A 91 16.95 -8.79 -1.42
C GLY A 91 15.66 -8.48 -0.66
N GLY A 92 15.29 -9.31 0.32
CA GLY A 92 14.14 -9.08 1.19
C GLY A 92 14.29 -7.80 2.03
N LEU A 93 15.49 -7.55 2.56
CA LEU A 93 15.81 -6.33 3.30
C LEU A 93 15.74 -5.10 2.41
N ALA A 94 16.36 -5.14 1.24
CA ALA A 94 16.36 -4.05 0.27
C ALA A 94 14.94 -3.72 -0.19
N LEU A 95 14.14 -4.73 -0.53
CA LEU A 95 12.74 -4.56 -0.89
C LEU A 95 11.94 -3.91 0.24
N SER A 96 12.11 -4.38 1.48
CA SER A 96 11.38 -3.85 2.63
C SER A 96 11.75 -2.40 2.95
N LEU A 97 13.05 -2.07 2.90
CA LEU A 97 13.56 -0.72 3.07
C LEU A 97 13.04 0.22 1.99
N TRP A 98 13.13 -0.19 0.73
CA TRP A 98 12.73 0.65 -0.41
C TRP A 98 11.22 0.95 -0.39
N GLN A 99 10.41 -0.08 -0.14
CA GLN A 99 8.95 0.04 -0.19
C GLN A 99 8.39 0.78 1.02
N SER A 100 8.95 0.56 2.21
CA SER A 100 8.60 1.38 3.39
C SER A 100 8.96 2.86 3.20
N LYS A 101 10.07 3.17 2.52
CA LYS A 101 10.43 4.55 2.19
C LYS A 101 9.44 5.18 1.22
N LYS A 102 9.04 4.45 0.18
CA LYS A 102 7.99 4.88 -0.75
C LYS A 102 6.68 5.17 -0.04
N TYR A 103 6.25 4.27 0.85
CA TYR A 103 5.06 4.48 1.69
C TYR A 103 5.13 5.78 2.49
N VAL A 104 6.24 6.02 3.21
CA VAL A 104 6.40 7.22 4.04
C VAL A 104 6.45 8.50 3.19
N ASN A 105 7.08 8.46 2.02
CA ASN A 105 7.12 9.61 1.11
C ASN A 105 5.72 9.99 0.63
N GLU A 106 4.92 9.02 0.18
CA GLU A 106 3.55 9.28 -0.27
C GLU A 106 2.68 9.78 0.89
N PHE A 107 2.73 9.08 2.03
CA PHE A 107 2.01 9.48 3.23
C PHE A 107 2.30 10.92 3.64
N LEU A 108 3.58 11.29 3.71
CA LEU A 108 4.00 12.64 4.08
C LEU A 108 3.67 13.66 2.99
N GLY A 109 3.72 13.28 1.71
CA GLY A 109 3.30 14.13 0.59
C GLY A 109 1.82 14.53 0.70
N TYR A 110 0.94 13.55 0.91
CA TYR A 110 -0.49 13.79 1.08
C TYR A 110 -0.80 14.56 2.37
N LEU A 111 -0.10 14.25 3.47
CA LEU A 111 -0.25 14.99 4.72
C LEU A 111 0.18 16.46 4.55
N TYR A 112 1.29 16.72 3.86
CA TYR A 112 1.77 18.06 3.57
C TYR A 112 0.78 18.84 2.68
N SER A 113 0.20 18.16 1.69
CA SER A 113 -0.86 18.69 0.82
C SER A 113 -2.07 19.14 1.63
N ALA A 114 -2.58 18.27 2.51
CA ALA A 114 -3.71 18.58 3.37
C ALA A 114 -3.42 19.75 4.33
N GLN A 115 -2.23 19.79 4.93
CA GLN A 115 -1.80 20.92 5.78
C GLN A 115 -1.72 22.23 5.00
N THR A 116 -1.19 22.19 3.77
CA THR A 116 -1.08 23.38 2.92
C THR A 116 -2.46 23.86 2.46
N ASN A 117 -3.38 22.96 2.19
CA ASN A 117 -4.76 23.31 1.85
C ASN A 117 -5.46 24.02 3.01
N LEU A 118 -5.34 23.48 4.23
CA LEU A 118 -5.88 24.11 5.43
C LEU A 118 -5.31 25.51 5.66
N LYS A 119 -4.00 25.69 5.52
CA LYS A 119 -3.33 27.00 5.69
C LYS A 119 -3.80 28.04 4.66
N ASN A 120 -4.12 27.61 3.44
CA ASN A 120 -4.52 28.48 2.35
C ASN A 120 -6.05 28.61 2.19
N GLY A 121 -6.84 28.14 3.17
CA GLY A 121 -8.31 28.19 3.12
C GLY A 121 -8.93 27.34 1.99
N LYS A 122 -8.17 26.39 1.43
CA LYS A 122 -8.65 25.46 0.41
C LYS A 122 -9.28 24.22 1.06
N ALA A 123 -10.10 23.52 0.30
CA ALA A 123 -10.69 22.26 0.74
C ALA A 123 -9.60 21.23 1.08
N ILE A 124 -9.71 20.57 2.24
CA ILE A 124 -8.62 19.76 2.82
C ILE A 124 -8.24 18.55 1.95
N ALA A 125 -9.24 17.86 1.38
CA ALA A 125 -9.04 16.69 0.51
C ALA A 125 -8.82 17.08 -0.96
N MET A 126 -8.56 18.37 -1.26
CA MET A 126 -8.22 18.79 -2.62
C MET A 126 -6.96 18.02 -3.06
N ALA A 127 -7.12 17.19 -4.08
CA ALA A 127 -6.04 16.38 -4.63
C ALA A 127 -5.07 17.30 -5.38
N ASN A 128 -4.02 17.76 -4.71
CA ASN A 128 -3.00 18.62 -5.29
C ASN A 128 -1.58 18.26 -4.84
N SER A 129 -1.40 17.08 -4.25
CA SER A 129 -0.11 16.56 -3.77
C SER A 129 0.99 16.62 -4.83
N ASP A 130 0.64 16.42 -6.10
CA ASP A 130 1.57 16.46 -7.25
C ASP A 130 2.02 17.89 -7.63
N SER A 131 1.24 18.91 -7.23
CA SER A 131 1.43 20.31 -7.64
C SER A 131 1.83 21.25 -6.49
N VAL A 132 1.76 20.77 -5.24
CA VAL A 132 2.14 21.54 -4.07
C VAL A 132 3.66 21.74 -4.07
N LYS A 133 4.10 23.00 -4.21
CA LYS A 133 5.52 23.37 -4.13
C LYS A 133 6.00 23.28 -2.68
N GLY A 134 6.94 22.39 -2.41
CA GLY A 134 7.58 22.20 -1.11
C GLY A 134 7.30 20.82 -0.51
N GLY A 135 7.74 20.63 0.74
CA GLY A 135 7.58 19.38 1.46
C GLY A 135 8.29 19.44 2.81
N TYR A 136 8.17 18.38 3.59
CA TYR A 136 8.95 18.25 4.81
C TYR A 136 10.45 18.17 4.50
N ALA A 137 11.28 18.66 5.43
CA ALA A 137 12.72 18.56 5.31
C ALA A 137 13.16 17.10 5.13
N GLY A 138 14.16 16.86 4.28
CA GLY A 138 14.65 15.51 4.00
C GLY A 138 15.10 14.74 5.25
N SER A 139 15.67 15.44 6.24
CA SER A 139 16.04 14.87 7.54
C SER A 139 14.82 14.35 8.33
N MET A 140 13.71 15.10 8.32
CA MET A 140 12.46 14.68 8.95
C MET A 140 11.89 13.44 8.26
N ILE A 141 11.89 13.42 6.93
CA ILE A 141 11.41 12.26 6.15
C ILE A 141 12.24 11.02 6.50
N ILE A 142 13.57 11.13 6.54
CA ILE A 142 14.47 10.02 6.89
C ILE A 142 14.20 9.54 8.33
N MET A 143 14.05 10.45 9.29
CA MET A 143 13.78 10.10 10.68
C MET A 143 12.44 9.35 10.82
N VAL A 144 11.37 9.87 10.21
CA VAL A 144 10.05 9.22 10.22
C VAL A 144 10.11 7.86 9.53
N TRP A 145 10.81 7.76 8.40
CA TRP A 145 10.99 6.50 7.69
C TRP A 145 11.72 5.45 8.53
N LEU A 146 12.84 5.81 9.16
CA LEU A 146 13.59 4.88 10.01
C LEU A 146 12.75 4.45 11.21
N LEU A 147 12.05 5.37 11.87
CA LEU A 147 11.16 5.03 12.99
C LEU A 147 10.05 4.07 12.55
N PHE A 148 9.37 4.39 11.44
CA PHE A 148 8.34 3.55 10.85
C PHE A 148 8.88 2.15 10.50
N PHE A 149 10.03 2.10 9.82
CA PHE A 149 10.65 0.84 9.41
C PHE A 149 11.01 -0.02 10.63
N VAL A 150 11.62 0.55 11.67
CA VAL A 150 11.96 -0.18 12.89
C VAL A 150 10.70 -0.75 13.55
N ILE A 151 9.66 0.06 13.74
CA ILE A 151 8.39 -0.39 14.36
C ILE A 151 7.76 -1.50 13.51
N PHE A 152 7.67 -1.30 12.20
CA PHE A 152 7.11 -2.26 11.26
C PHE A 152 7.87 -3.59 11.29
N THR A 153 9.20 -3.54 11.21
CA THR A 153 10.07 -4.72 11.32
C THR A 153 9.89 -5.42 12.66
N LEU A 154 9.86 -4.69 13.78
CA LEU A 154 9.65 -5.30 15.09
C LEU A 154 8.31 -6.04 15.18
N LEU A 155 7.22 -5.44 14.70
CA LEU A 155 5.90 -6.07 14.70
C LEU A 155 5.86 -7.33 13.81
N VAL A 156 6.38 -7.24 12.59
CA VAL A 156 6.39 -8.36 11.65
C VAL A 156 7.31 -9.48 12.13
N GLN A 157 8.52 -9.16 12.59
CA GLN A 157 9.45 -10.16 13.11
C GLN A 157 8.93 -10.77 14.42
N TRP A 158 8.25 -10.00 15.27
CA TRP A 158 7.57 -10.53 16.45
C TRP A 158 6.47 -11.53 16.08
N TRP A 159 5.70 -11.28 15.02
CA TRP A 159 4.71 -12.22 14.49
C TRP A 159 5.36 -13.47 13.88
N LEU A 160 6.46 -13.30 13.12
CA LEU A 160 7.14 -14.38 12.42
C LEU A 160 8.02 -15.25 13.34
N LYS A 161 8.47 -14.75 14.49
CA LYS A 161 9.46 -15.46 15.34
C LYS A 161 9.00 -16.85 15.80
N ASN A 162 7.69 -17.03 15.96
CA ASN A 162 7.06 -18.24 16.49
C ASN A 162 6.54 -19.18 15.38
N LYS A 163 6.86 -18.91 14.11
CA LYS A 163 6.38 -19.71 12.97
C LYS A 163 7.30 -20.90 12.73
N THR A 164 6.71 -22.05 12.42
CA THR A 164 7.47 -23.25 12.05
C THR A 164 8.06 -23.12 10.65
N THR A 165 9.09 -23.92 10.34
CA THR A 165 9.71 -23.96 9.00
C THR A 165 8.68 -24.21 7.90
N LYS A 166 7.75 -25.15 8.11
CA LYS A 166 6.64 -25.43 7.18
C LYS A 166 5.74 -24.21 6.96
N GLN A 167 5.43 -23.45 8.01
CA GLN A 167 4.64 -22.23 7.90
C GLN A 167 5.40 -21.13 7.15
N LEU A 168 6.69 -20.96 7.43
CA LEU A 168 7.54 -20.00 6.72
C LEU A 168 7.64 -20.31 5.23
N THR A 169 7.79 -21.59 4.84
CA THR A 169 7.76 -21.99 3.42
C THR A 169 6.43 -21.65 2.75
N ARG A 170 5.30 -21.86 3.45
CA ARG A 170 3.98 -21.46 2.94
C ARG A 170 3.88 -19.94 2.78
N TYR A 171 4.34 -19.18 3.76
CA TYR A 171 4.33 -17.71 3.70
C TYR A 171 5.24 -17.18 2.61
N MET A 172 6.39 -17.80 2.36
CA MET A 172 7.27 -17.43 1.25
C MET A 172 6.57 -17.59 -0.11
N LYS A 173 5.86 -18.71 -0.33
CA LYS A 173 5.07 -18.90 -1.56
C LYS A 173 3.98 -17.85 -1.70
N ILE A 174 3.27 -17.53 -0.62
CA ILE A 174 2.25 -16.48 -0.60
C ILE A 174 2.88 -15.11 -0.86
N ALA A 175 4.05 -14.82 -0.29
CA ALA A 175 4.74 -13.55 -0.48
C ALA A 175 5.15 -13.34 -1.94
N ILE A 176 5.66 -14.38 -2.61
CA ILE A 176 5.97 -14.36 -4.04
C ILE A 176 4.69 -14.08 -4.85
N LEU A 177 3.63 -14.86 -4.66
CA LEU A 177 2.37 -14.69 -5.39
C LEU A 177 1.76 -13.31 -5.14
N ALA A 178 1.68 -12.86 -3.89
CA ALA A 178 1.16 -11.54 -3.54
C ALA A 178 1.98 -10.42 -4.19
N SER A 179 3.31 -10.51 -4.15
CA SER A 179 4.17 -9.50 -4.79
C SER A 179 3.96 -9.42 -6.30
N LEU A 180 3.83 -10.57 -6.98
CA LEU A 180 3.57 -10.62 -8.42
C LEU A 180 2.18 -10.09 -8.77
N THR A 181 1.14 -10.49 -8.02
CA THR A 181 -0.23 -10.02 -8.23
C THR A 181 -0.33 -8.50 -8.03
N VAL A 182 0.27 -7.98 -6.97
CA VAL A 182 0.23 -6.55 -6.66
C VAL A 182 1.04 -5.76 -7.70
N TRP A 183 2.22 -6.25 -8.11
CA TRP A 183 3.00 -5.63 -9.16
C TRP A 183 2.23 -5.58 -10.47
N PHE A 184 1.66 -6.71 -10.90
CA PHE A 184 0.86 -6.77 -12.13
C PHE A 184 -0.35 -5.84 -12.07
N ALA A 185 -1.08 -5.80 -10.95
CA ALA A 185 -2.20 -4.88 -10.78
C ALA A 185 -1.77 -3.40 -10.87
N LEU A 186 -0.59 -3.07 -10.34
CA LEU A 186 -0.04 -1.72 -10.44
C LEU A 186 0.31 -1.36 -11.89
N GLU A 187 1.00 -2.24 -12.62
CA GLU A 187 1.37 -2.01 -14.03
C GLU A 187 0.14 -1.86 -14.92
N VAL A 188 -0.87 -2.72 -14.72
CA VAL A 188 -2.15 -2.61 -15.44
C VAL A 188 -2.83 -1.28 -15.12
N ASN A 189 -2.89 -0.88 -13.85
CA ASN A 189 -3.52 0.38 -13.46
C ASN A 189 -2.77 1.59 -14.03
N LEU A 190 -1.44 1.60 -14.01
CA LEU A 190 -0.63 2.68 -14.60
C LEU A 190 -0.82 2.76 -16.11
N THR A 191 -0.74 1.61 -16.80
CA THR A 191 -0.96 1.55 -18.25
C THR A 191 -2.36 2.01 -18.63
N LEU A 192 -3.38 1.62 -17.86
CA LEU A 192 -4.74 2.09 -18.07
C LEU A 192 -4.86 3.60 -17.85
N LYS A 193 -4.22 4.16 -16.81
CA LYS A 193 -4.20 5.61 -16.58
C LYS A 193 -3.60 6.36 -17.76
N ASP A 194 -2.49 5.87 -18.32
CA ASP A 194 -1.83 6.48 -19.48
C ASP A 194 -2.71 6.39 -20.73
N LEU A 195 -3.33 5.23 -20.99
CA LEU A 195 -4.20 5.02 -22.14
C LEU A 195 -5.52 5.79 -22.06
N TRP A 196 -6.09 5.94 -20.86
CA TRP A 196 -7.37 6.64 -20.67
C TRP A 196 -7.26 8.16 -20.76
N GLY A 197 -6.05 8.73 -20.61
CA GLY A 197 -5.79 10.16 -20.82
C GLY A 197 -6.61 11.11 -19.94
N ARG A 198 -7.12 10.66 -18.79
CA ARG A 198 -7.98 11.47 -17.92
C ARG A 198 -7.15 12.48 -17.14
N TYR A 199 -7.00 13.67 -17.70
CA TYR A 199 -6.48 14.83 -16.97
C TYR A 199 -7.35 15.15 -15.75
N ARG A 200 -6.71 15.42 -14.62
CA ARG A 200 -7.41 15.86 -13.41
C ARG A 200 -7.82 17.32 -13.57
N PRO A 201 -8.98 17.75 -13.03
CA PRO A 201 -9.49 19.11 -13.25
C PRO A 201 -8.51 20.25 -12.91
N TYR A 202 -7.59 20.04 -11.96
CA TYR A 202 -6.56 21.03 -11.61
C TYR A 202 -5.37 21.06 -12.59
N GLU A 203 -5.18 20.05 -13.42
CA GLU A 203 -4.13 20.01 -14.45
C GLU A 203 -4.52 20.87 -15.65
N LEU A 204 -5.83 21.01 -15.88
CA LEU A 204 -6.42 21.79 -16.98
C LEU A 204 -6.29 23.30 -16.83
N THR A 205 -6.05 23.80 -15.63
CA THR A 205 -5.91 25.24 -15.37
C THR A 205 -4.49 25.76 -15.58
N SER A 206 -3.52 24.85 -15.84
CA SER A 206 -2.10 25.20 -15.99
C SER A 206 -1.63 25.39 -17.43
N GLY A 207 -2.48 25.14 -18.43
CA GLY A 207 -2.19 25.39 -19.84
C GLY A 207 -3.38 25.08 -20.73
N ASN A 208 -3.67 25.97 -21.67
CA ASN A 208 -4.74 25.87 -22.68
C ASN A 208 -4.64 24.58 -23.50
N HIS A 209 -5.27 23.49 -23.04
CA HIS A 209 -5.56 22.34 -23.88
C HIS A 209 -7.08 22.18 -23.95
N GLU A 210 -7.61 22.59 -25.10
CA GLU A 210 -9.00 22.48 -25.51
C GLU A 210 -9.43 21.01 -25.51
N PHE A 211 -10.38 20.65 -24.64
CA PHE A 211 -11.12 19.38 -24.74
C PHE A 211 -12.34 19.61 -25.64
N THR A 212 -12.11 19.86 -26.92
CA THR A 212 -13.15 19.74 -27.93
C THR A 212 -12.54 19.13 -29.18
N ASN A 213 -12.86 17.86 -29.42
CA ASN A 213 -13.27 17.44 -30.76
C ASN A 213 -14.78 17.24 -30.70
#